data_AF-A0A5P8K543-F1
#
_entry.id   AF-A0A5P8K543-F1
#
_cell.length_a   1.000
_cell.length_b   1.000
_cell.length_c   1.000
_cell.angle_alpha   90.00
_cell.angle_beta   90.00
_cell.angle_gamma   90.00
#
_symmetry.space_group_name_H-M   'P 1'
#
loop_
_entity.id
_entity.type
_entity.pdbx_description
1 polymer ?
#
loop_
_entity_poly.entity_id
_entity_poly.type
_entity_poly.pdbx_seq_one_letter_code
_entity_poly.pdbx_strand_id
1 'polypeptide(L)'
;MGCVAWSLTVWARAYCDAGYDAGGRFELNFLLPLVVGAEALVGLASRAIGRRLTLLPPRMPTAIRRSLPTLLVIVATVWSAWWFFATRGTLDGYPGDSGLCPASNVPPPWPDWIPA
;
A
#
# COMPACT_ATOMS: atom_id res chain seq x y z
N MET A 1 -0.70 3.14 4.39
CA MET A 1 0.02 3.68 3.23
C MET A 1 -0.12 5.19 3.22
N GLY A 2 0.92 5.90 2.76
CA GLY A 2 0.88 7.35 2.61
C GLY A 2 0.55 7.77 1.17
N CYS A 3 0.42 9.08 0.97
CA CYS A 3 0.32 9.74 -0.33
C CYS A 3 1.41 9.29 -1.32
N VAL A 4 2.56 8.83 -0.83
CA VAL A 4 3.68 8.31 -1.63
C VAL A 4 3.31 7.04 -2.38
N ALA A 5 2.71 6.07 -1.69
CA ALA A 5 2.30 4.82 -2.32
C ALA A 5 1.18 5.05 -3.34
N TRP A 6 0.21 5.89 -2.97
CA TRP A 6 -0.83 6.36 -3.87
C TRP A 6 -0.23 6.99 -5.13
N SER A 7 0.65 7.98 -4.96
CA SER A 7 1.23 8.72 -6.09
C SER A 7 2.06 7.81 -6.98
N LEU A 8 2.80 6.84 -6.43
CA LEU A 8 3.53 5.85 -7.21
C LEU A 8 2.60 4.99 -8.07
N THR A 9 1.50 4.45 -7.52
CA THR A 9 0.56 3.62 -8.29
C THR A 9 -0.16 4.43 -9.36
N VAL A 10 -0.59 5.66 -9.05
CA VAL A 10 -1.26 6.54 -10.02
C VAL A 10 -0.30 6.96 -11.14
N TRP A 11 0.92 7.34 -10.77
CA TRP A 11 1.95 7.74 -11.73
C TRP A 11 2.33 6.59 -12.67
N ALA A 12 2.51 5.37 -12.15
CA ALA A 12 2.88 4.22 -12.97
C ALA A 12 1.80 3.86 -14.01
N ARG A 13 0.53 3.85 -13.59
CA ARG A 13 -0.62 3.66 -14.50
C ARG A 13 -0.71 4.74 -15.57
N ALA A 14 -0.50 6.00 -15.18
CA ALA A 14 -0.51 7.13 -16.13
C ALA A 14 0.67 7.10 -17.10
N TYR A 15 1.85 6.65 -16.66
CA TYR A 15 3.04 6.57 -17.49
C TYR A 15 2.92 5.50 -18.58
N CYS A 16 2.34 4.34 -18.26
CA CYS A 16 2.14 3.26 -19.23
C CYS A 16 0.83 3.33 -20.02
N ASP A 17 -0.09 4.23 -19.65
CA ASP A 17 -1.50 4.20 -20.06
C ASP A 17 -2.19 2.85 -19.74
N ALA A 18 -1.60 2.09 -18.81
CA ALA A 18 -2.06 0.79 -18.38
C ALA A 18 -3.15 0.96 -17.33
N GLY A 19 -4.33 0.37 -17.57
CA GLY A 19 -5.49 0.55 -16.71
C GLY A 19 -6.10 1.97 -16.81
N TYR A 20 -5.97 2.64 -17.95
CA TYR A 20 -6.67 3.90 -18.24
C TYR A 20 -8.03 3.69 -18.94
N ASP A 21 -8.47 2.44 -19.00
CA ASP A 21 -9.80 2.01 -19.40
C ASP A 21 -10.87 2.38 -18.33
N ALA A 22 -12.15 2.17 -18.64
CA ALA A 22 -13.24 2.49 -17.72
C ALA A 22 -13.12 1.75 -16.37
N GLY A 23 -12.61 0.51 -16.38
CA GLY A 23 -12.38 -0.28 -15.17
C GLY A 23 -11.25 0.30 -14.32
N GLY A 24 -10.10 0.60 -14.91
CA GLY A 24 -8.99 1.18 -14.16
C GLY A 24 -9.25 2.62 -13.67
N ARG A 25 -10.06 3.41 -14.36
CA ARG A 25 -10.57 4.70 -13.84
C ARG A 25 -11.44 4.54 -12.60
N PHE A 26 -12.31 3.53 -12.54
CA PHE A 26 -13.09 3.24 -11.34
C PHE A 26 -12.18 2.84 -10.17
N GLU A 27 -11.16 2.02 -10.44
CA GLU A 27 -10.18 1.67 -9.42
C GLU A 27 -9.46 2.89 -8.85
N LEU A 28 -8.97 3.77 -9.72
CA LEU A 28 -8.29 5.02 -9.36
C LEU A 28 -9.15 5.97 -8.53
N ASN A 29 -10.42 6.13 -8.90
CA ASN A 29 -11.29 7.13 -8.28
C ASN A 29 -12.05 6.63 -7.05
N PHE A 30 -12.30 5.32 -6.92
CA PHE A 30 -13.15 4.77 -5.85
C PHE A 30 -12.48 3.70 -4.99
N LEU A 31 -11.87 2.68 -5.59
CA LEU A 31 -11.29 1.58 -4.82
C LEU A 31 -10.00 1.98 -4.12
N LEU A 32 -9.13 2.73 -4.80
CA LEU A 32 -7.89 3.24 -4.25
C LEU A 32 -8.12 4.11 -2.99
N PRO A 33 -9.05 5.11 -2.98
CA PRO A 33 -9.31 5.92 -1.78
C PRO A 33 -9.88 5.10 -0.63
N LEU A 34 -10.72 4.11 -0.94
CA LEU A 34 -11.32 3.22 0.04
C LEU A 34 -10.26 2.35 0.71
N VAL A 35 -9.28 1.84 -0.04
CA VAL A 35 -8.15 1.10 0.53
C VAL A 35 -7.32 1.99 1.47
N VAL A 36 -7.01 3.22 1.06
CA VAL A 36 -6.30 4.17 1.94
C VAL A 36 -7.08 4.44 3.23
N GLY A 37 -8.41 4.60 3.13
CA GLY A 37 -9.29 4.75 4.28
C GLY A 37 -9.29 3.52 5.20
N ALA A 38 -9.39 2.32 4.63
CA ALA A 38 -9.35 1.07 5.38
C ALA A 38 -8.01 0.89 6.10
N GLU A 39 -6.89 1.24 5.47
CA GLU A 39 -5.57 1.17 6.11
C GLU A 39 -5.41 2.20 7.24
N ALA A 40 -5.96 3.41 7.09
CA ALA A 40 -5.98 4.39 8.17
C ALA A 40 -6.74 3.84 9.40
N LEU A 41 -7.84 3.11 9.18
CA LEU A 41 -8.58 2.42 10.24
C LEU A 41 -7.74 1.31 10.88
N VAL A 42 -7.00 0.51 10.09
CA VAL A 42 -6.06 -0.50 10.61
C VAL A 42 -4.95 0.13 11.44
N GLY A 43 -4.40 1.28 11.00
CA GLY A 43 -3.42 2.06 11.76
C GLY A 43 -3.98 2.58 13.09
N LEU A 44 -5.23 3.07 13.10
CA LEU A 44 -5.92 3.49 14.31
C LEU A 44 -6.22 2.32 15.25
N ALA A 45 -6.68 1.19 14.71
CA ALA A 45 -6.98 -0.01 15.46
C ALA A 45 -5.71 -0.60 16.10
N SER A 46 -4.63 -0.74 15.34
CA SER A 46 -3.33 -1.21 15.85
C SER A 46 -2.77 -0.29 16.93
N ARG A 47 -2.90 1.04 16.78
CA ARG A 47 -2.54 2.01 17.83
C ARG A 47 -3.41 1.85 19.09
N ALA A 48 -4.72 1.66 18.92
CA ALA A 48 -5.65 1.47 20.03
C ALA A 48 -5.38 0.15 20.78
N ILE A 49 -5.14 -0.94 20.05
CA ILE A 49 -4.75 -2.25 20.58
C ILE A 49 -3.43 -2.14 21.32
N GLY A 50 -2.41 -1.52 20.72
CA GLY A 50 -1.11 -1.31 21.35
C GLY A 50 -1.22 -0.50 22.66
N ARG A 51 -2.06 0.53 22.70
CA ARG A 51 -2.37 1.26 23.95
C ARG A 51 -3.06 0.37 24.98
N ARG A 52 -4.06 -0.42 24.60
CA ARG A 52 -4.73 -1.36 25.53
C ARG A 52 -3.75 -2.39 26.08
N LEU A 53 -2.88 -2.94 25.23
CA LEU A 53 -1.83 -3.89 25.63
C LEU A 53 -0.85 -3.28 26.65
N THR A 54 -0.62 -1.95 26.61
CA THR A 54 0.19 -1.30 27.64
C THR A 54 -0.46 -1.21 29.02
N LEU A 55 -1.80 -1.34 29.09
CA LEU A 55 -2.60 -1.28 30.32
C LEU A 55 -2.85 -2.67 30.94
N LEU A 56 -2.60 -3.77 30.22
CA LEU A 56 -2.75 -5.14 30.75
C LEU A 56 -1.63 -5.51 31.74
N PRO A 57 -1.89 -6.40 32.72
CA PRO A 57 -0.93 -6.79 33.74
C PRO A 57 0.37 -7.37 33.17
N PRO A 58 1.53 -7.05 33.78
CA PRO A 58 2.82 -7.14 33.11
C PRO A 58 3.38 -8.57 33.14
N ARG A 59 3.26 -9.30 32.03
CA ARG A 59 4.11 -10.47 31.74
C ARG A 59 5.31 -10.14 30.84
N MET A 60 5.42 -8.92 30.34
CA MET A 60 6.44 -8.52 29.36
C MET A 60 7.31 -7.34 29.83
N PRO A 61 8.61 -7.30 29.44
CA PRO A 61 9.51 -6.19 29.69
C PRO A 61 8.97 -4.84 29.18
N THR A 62 9.14 -3.78 29.97
CA THR A 62 8.67 -2.41 29.69
C THR A 62 9.17 -1.82 28.38
N ALA A 63 10.39 -2.17 27.96
CA ALA A 63 10.96 -1.76 26.68
C ALA A 63 10.17 -2.31 25.49
N ILE A 64 9.86 -3.62 25.52
CA ILE A 64 9.08 -4.30 24.48
C ILE A 64 7.67 -3.72 24.43
N ARG A 65 7.05 -3.47 25.58
CA ARG A 65 5.69 -2.90 25.66
C ARG A 65 5.58 -1.50 25.05
N ARG A 66 6.65 -0.68 25.12
CA ARG A 66 6.68 0.65 24.50
C ARG A 66 6.94 0.61 23.01
N SER A 67 7.75 -0.34 22.53
CA SER A 67 8.07 -0.45 21.09
C SER A 67 7.02 -1.20 20.29
N LEU A 68 6.33 -2.17 20.91
CA LEU A 68 5.29 -3.00 20.29
C LEU A 68 4.21 -2.22 19.52
N PRO A 69 3.57 -1.15 20.05
CA PRO A 69 2.57 -0.41 19.29
C PRO A 69 3.14 0.20 18.02
N THR A 70 4.34 0.79 18.10
CA THR A 70 5.02 1.37 16.94
C THR A 70 5.39 0.29 15.93
N LEU A 71 5.89 -0.85 16.40
CA LEU A 71 6.26 -1.97 15.55
C LEU A 71 5.04 -2.56 14.83
N LEU A 72 3.91 -2.71 15.52
CA LEU A 72 2.65 -3.17 14.94
C LEU A 72 2.13 -2.21 13.87
N VAL A 73 2.21 -0.90 14.11
CA VAL A 73 1.80 0.10 13.11
C VAL A 73 2.72 0.04 11.89
N ILE A 74 4.04 -0.06 12.08
CA ILE A 74 5.01 -0.16 10.98
C ILE A 74 4.74 -1.43 10.17
N VAL A 75 4.66 -2.60 10.83
CA VAL A 75 4.42 -3.89 10.17
C VAL A 75 3.09 -3.86 9.43
N ALA A 76 2.00 -3.41 10.05
CA ALA A 76 0.70 -3.31 9.38
C ALA A 76 0.77 -2.38 8.17
N THR A 77 1.41 -1.22 8.30
CA THR A 77 1.49 -0.23 7.21
C THR A 77 2.34 -0.72 6.05
N VAL A 78 3.50 -1.31 6.33
CA VAL A 78 4.42 -1.84 5.31
C VAL A 78 3.81 -3.07 4.64
N TRP A 79 3.19 -3.96 5.41
CA TRP A 79 2.54 -5.15 4.88
C TRP A 79 1.34 -4.81 4.00
N SER A 80 0.46 -3.91 4.45
CA SER A 80 -0.66 -3.43 3.64
C SER A 80 -0.16 -2.74 2.37
N ALA A 81 0.92 -1.96 2.47
CA ALA A 81 1.53 -1.37 1.30
C ALA A 81 2.04 -2.41 0.30
N TRP A 82 2.80 -3.38 0.80
CA TRP A 82 3.32 -4.47 -0.01
C TRP A 82 2.20 -5.25 -0.70
N TRP A 83 1.16 -5.61 0.05
CA TRP A 83 -0.02 -6.29 -0.47
C TRP A 83 -0.73 -5.48 -1.54
N PHE A 84 -0.89 -4.17 -1.32
CA PHE A 84 -1.54 -3.29 -2.28
C PHE A 84 -0.76 -3.21 -3.60
N PHE A 85 0.56 -3.05 -3.55
CA PHE A 85 1.40 -3.11 -4.74
C PHE A 85 1.30 -4.48 -5.43
N ALA A 86 1.38 -5.58 -4.68
CA ALA A 86 1.31 -6.94 -5.22
C ALA A 86 -0.06 -7.32 -5.83
N THR A 87 -1.15 -6.65 -5.46
CA THR A 87 -2.51 -7.02 -5.92
C THR A 87 -3.16 -5.98 -6.83
N ARG A 88 -2.75 -4.71 -6.73
CA ARG A 88 -3.33 -3.58 -7.46
C ARG A 88 -2.27 -2.76 -8.19
N GLY A 89 -1.01 -2.86 -7.76
CA GLY A 89 0.13 -2.30 -8.47
C GLY A 89 0.58 -3.14 -9.66
N THR A 90 0.07 -4.37 -9.81
CA THR A 90 0.35 -5.27 -10.93
C THR A 90 -0.09 -4.65 -12.25
N LEU A 91 0.83 -3.96 -12.91
CA LEU A 91 0.64 -3.44 -14.27
C LEU A 91 0.93 -4.52 -15.32
N ASP A 92 1.67 -5.55 -14.92
CA ASP A 92 1.95 -6.70 -15.77
C ASP A 92 0.67 -7.38 -16.26
N GLY A 93 0.64 -7.69 -17.56
CA GLY A 93 -0.52 -8.27 -18.24
C GLY A 93 -1.64 -7.29 -18.65
N TYR A 94 -1.58 -6.01 -18.28
CA TYR A 94 -2.50 -5.00 -18.86
C TYR A 94 -2.00 -4.56 -20.24
N PRO A 95 -2.83 -4.52 -21.30
CA PRO A 95 -2.43 -3.93 -22.57
C PRO A 95 -2.27 -2.41 -22.39
N GLY A 96 -1.03 -1.94 -22.22
CA GLY A 96 -0.70 -0.52 -22.28
C GLY A 96 -0.44 -0.11 -23.73
N ASP A 97 -1.12 0.93 -24.19
CA ASP A 97 -1.13 1.34 -25.60
C ASP A 97 -0.29 2.60 -25.87
N SER A 98 0.48 3.08 -24.89
CA SER A 98 1.24 4.33 -24.99
C SER A 98 2.58 4.23 -25.73
N GLY A 99 3.14 3.02 -25.87
CA GLY A 99 4.50 2.81 -26.39
C GLY A 99 5.63 3.33 -25.49
N LEU A 100 5.31 3.85 -24.30
CA LEU A 100 6.28 4.38 -23.32
C LEU A 100 6.80 3.31 -22.36
N CYS A 101 6.09 2.18 -22.24
CA CYS A 101 6.45 1.07 -21.38
C CYS A 101 6.87 -0.18 -22.16
N PRO A 102 7.75 -1.02 -21.58
CA PRO A 102 8.06 -2.33 -22.11
C PRO A 102 6.84 -3.25 -22.06
N ALA A 103 6.92 -4.43 -22.69
CA ALA A 103 5.81 -5.39 -22.77
C ALA A 103 5.27 -5.87 -21.41
N SER A 104 6.07 -5.75 -20.33
CA SER A 104 5.64 -6.01 -18.96
C SER A 104 4.77 -4.90 -18.36
N ASN A 105 4.57 -3.78 -19.05
CA ASN A 105 3.83 -2.61 -18.60
C ASN A 105 4.27 -2.03 -17.25
N VAL A 106 5.48 -2.36 -16.81
CA VAL A 106 6.13 -1.75 -15.65
C VAL A 106 6.99 -0.58 -16.12
N PRO A 107 6.82 0.63 -15.57
CA PRO A 107 7.60 1.77 -16.00
C PRO A 107 9.09 1.59 -15.64
N PRO A 108 10.04 1.97 -16.53
CA PRO A 108 11.48 1.74 -16.29
C PRO A 108 12.08 2.25 -14.96
N PRO A 109 11.64 3.38 -14.38
CA PRO A 109 12.15 3.82 -13.07
C PRO A 109 11.43 3.15 -11.88
N TRP A 110 10.60 2.12 -12.10
CA TRP A 110 9.98 1.37 -11.02
C TRP A 110 11.05 0.62 -10.22
N PRO A 111 11.05 0.69 -8.87
CA PRO A 111 12.07 0.01 -8.09
C PRO A 111 11.86 -1.51 -8.08
N ASP A 112 12.93 -2.28 -8.36
CA ASP A 112 12.89 -3.75 -8.44
C ASP A 112 12.46 -4.46 -7.14
N TRP A 113 12.54 -3.77 -6.00
CA TRP A 113 12.16 -4.31 -4.69
C TRP A 113 10.67 -4.12 -4.37
N ILE A 114 9.92 -3.35 -5.17
CA ILE A 114 8.48 -3.18 -5.01
C ILE A 114 7.79 -4.12 -6.00
N PRO A 115 6.84 -4.98 -5.56
CA PRO A 115 6.09 -5.82 -6.48
C PRO A 115 5.31 -4.96 -7.49
N ALA A 116 5.34 -5.38 -8.75
CA ALA A 116 4.86 -4.64 -9.90
C ALA A 116 3.84 -5.44 -10.72
#